data_AF-A0A6S6UM32-F1
#
_entry.id   AF-A0A6S6UM32-F1
#
_cell.length_a   1.000
_cell.length_b   1.000
_cell.length_c   1.000
_cell.angle_alpha   90.00
_cell.angle_beta   90.00
_cell.angle_gamma   90.00
#
_symmetry.space_group_name_H-M   'P 1'
#
loop_
_entity.id
_entity.type
_entity.pdbx_description
1 polymer ?
#
loop_
_entity_poly.entity_id
_entity_poly.type
_entity_poly.pdbx_seq_one_letter_code
_entity_poly.pdbx_strand_id
1 'polypeptide(L)'
;MPKLKAGTIFPTEEEDAKIREGIAADSDTHELTKAEVQQMRPVGRPKAEVTKKSVTIRLSPEVTDYFRDTGKGWHTRIDQVLRDYVAEHR
;
A
#
# COMPACT_ATOMS: atom_id res chain seq x y z
N MET A 1 14.86 2.64 1.62
CA MET A 1 13.95 3.73 2.06
C MET A 1 13.94 4.80 0.98
N PRO A 2 12.78 5.38 0.62
CA PRO A 2 12.75 6.48 -0.35
C PRO A 2 13.64 7.63 0.13
N LYS A 3 14.33 8.30 -0.79
CA LYS A 3 15.18 9.45 -0.45
C LYS A 3 14.29 10.57 0.07
N LEU A 4 14.71 11.19 1.18
CA LEU A 4 14.05 12.38 1.72
C LEU A 4 14.14 13.53 0.70
N LYS A 5 13.16 14.44 0.75
CA LYS A 5 13.14 15.61 -0.13
C LYS A 5 14.34 16.52 0.17
N ALA A 6 14.86 17.17 -0.86
CA ALA A 6 15.90 18.19 -0.68
C ALA A 6 15.39 19.28 0.27
N GLY A 7 16.24 19.67 1.25
CA GLY A 7 15.88 20.65 2.29
C GLY A 7 15.15 20.08 3.52
N THR A 8 15.11 18.76 3.71
CA THR A 8 14.59 18.17 4.95
C THR A 8 15.52 18.53 6.13
N ILE A 9 15.00 19.24 7.12
CA ILE A 9 15.71 19.62 8.35
C ILE A 9 15.48 18.54 9.39
N PHE A 10 16.55 18.10 10.06
CA PHE A 10 16.47 17.24 11.22
C PHE A 10 16.72 18.07 12.48
N PRO A 11 16.02 17.78 13.59
CA PRO A 11 16.36 18.35 14.88
C PRO A 11 17.83 18.09 15.20
N THR A 12 18.47 19.12 15.76
CA THR A 12 19.77 18.99 16.41
C THR A 12 19.63 18.24 17.74
N GLU A 13 20.75 17.77 18.31
CA GLU A 13 20.73 17.07 19.60
C GLU A 13 20.16 17.93 20.74
N GLU A 14 20.41 19.24 20.71
CA GLU A 14 19.86 20.20 21.68
C GLU A 14 18.34 20.36 21.53
N GLU A 15 17.84 20.39 20.30
CA GLU A 15 16.41 20.45 20.01
C GLU A 15 15.72 19.14 20.41
N ASP A 16 16.32 18.00 20.10
CA ASP A 16 15.86 16.68 20.54
C ASP A 16 15.82 16.56 22.08
N ALA A 17 16.78 17.16 22.78
CA ALA A 17 16.78 17.18 24.25
C ALA A 17 15.60 18.00 24.80
N LYS A 18 15.31 19.18 24.21
CA LYS A 18 14.16 20.00 24.58
C LYS A 18 12.83 19.30 24.29
N ILE A 19 12.75 18.56 23.19
CA ILE A 19 11.57 17.75 22.85
C ILE A 19 11.33 16.68 23.93
N ARG A 20 12.39 15.94 24.33
CA ARG A 20 12.30 14.94 25.40
C ARG A 20 11.90 15.53 26.76
N GLU A 21 12.45 16.70 27.10
CA GLU A 21 12.08 17.41 28.34
C GLU A 21 10.61 17.81 28.33
N GLY A 22 10.12 18.34 27.20
CA GLY A 22 8.70 18.70 27.04
C GLY A 22 7.77 17.50 27.18
N ILE A 23 8.14 16.35 26.61
CA ILE A 23 7.39 15.10 26.77
C ILE A 23 7.37 14.66 28.23
N ALA A 24 8.52 14.69 28.92
CA ALA A 24 8.62 14.25 30.31
C ALA A 24 7.85 15.18 31.29
N ALA A 25 7.71 16.46 30.95
CA ALA A 25 6.98 17.43 31.75
C ALA A 25 5.45 17.36 31.59
N ASP A 26 4.96 16.72 30.53
CA ASP A 26 3.53 16.56 30.26
C ASP A 26 2.98 15.26 30.86
N SER A 27 2.14 15.39 31.89
CA SER A 27 1.52 14.25 32.57
C SER A 27 0.53 13.47 31.71
N ASP A 28 -0.01 14.08 30.67
CA ASP A 28 -1.00 13.47 29.77
C ASP A 28 -0.33 12.83 28.54
N THR A 29 0.99 13.04 28.34
CA THR A 29 1.70 12.43 27.22
C THR A 29 1.91 10.94 27.46
N HIS A 30 1.42 10.12 26.52
CA HIS A 30 1.66 8.68 26.48
C HIS A 30 2.64 8.32 25.37
N GLU A 31 3.88 7.97 25.75
CA GLU A 31 4.86 7.41 24.82
C GLU A 31 4.62 5.91 24.60
N LEU A 32 4.21 5.56 23.38
CA LEU A 32 4.00 4.16 23.01
C LEU A 32 5.33 3.38 23.04
N THR A 33 5.37 2.31 23.83
CA THR A 33 6.50 1.39 23.84
C THR A 33 6.50 0.50 22.59
N LYS A 34 7.67 -0.04 22.22
CA LYS A 34 7.78 -0.99 21.10
C LYS A 34 6.87 -2.21 21.29
N ALA A 35 6.70 -2.66 22.53
CA ALA A 35 5.83 -3.79 22.86
C ALA A 35 4.35 -3.47 22.63
N GLU A 36 3.90 -2.27 23.00
CA GLU A 36 2.53 -1.82 22.74
C GLU A 36 2.27 -1.67 21.25
N VAL A 37 3.18 -1.03 20.51
CA VAL A 37 3.08 -0.90 19.04
C VAL A 37 2.97 -2.27 18.36
N GLN A 38 3.70 -3.28 18.84
CA GLN A 38 3.64 -4.63 18.28
C GLN A 38 2.30 -5.34 18.52
N GLN A 39 1.58 -4.97 19.58
CA GLN A 39 0.26 -5.53 19.90
C GLN A 39 -0.88 -4.80 19.20
N MET A 40 -0.63 -3.61 18.63
CA MET A 40 -1.64 -2.87 17.89
C MET A 40 -2.03 -3.60 16.61
N ARG A 41 -3.34 -3.62 16.33
CA ARG A 41 -3.83 -4.17 15.07
C ARG A 41 -3.42 -3.26 13.91
N PRO A 42 -2.94 -3.82 12.78
CA PRO A 42 -2.66 -3.01 11.60
C PRO A 42 -3.93 -2.29 11.15
N VAL A 43 -3.80 -1.00 10.87
CA VAL A 43 -4.90 -0.17 10.38
C VAL A 43 -5.15 -0.50 8.91
N GLY A 44 -6.40 -0.82 8.55
CA GLY A 44 -6.81 -1.07 7.17
C GLY A 44 -7.38 -2.46 6.92
N ARG A 45 -7.67 -2.76 5.65
CA ARG A 45 -8.17 -4.08 5.24
C ARG A 45 -7.09 -5.14 5.49
N PRO A 46 -7.43 -6.35 5.98
CA PRO A 46 -6.49 -7.46 6.05
C PRO A 46 -5.80 -7.67 4.70
N LYS A 47 -4.49 -7.92 4.74
CA LYS A 47 -3.73 -8.25 3.54
C LYS A 47 -4.31 -9.53 2.94
N ALA A 48 -4.66 -9.50 1.65
CA ALA A 48 -5.11 -10.69 0.95
C ALA A 48 -3.97 -11.73 0.90
N GLU A 49 -4.27 -12.98 1.21
CA GLU A 49 -3.30 -14.09 1.14
C GLU A 49 -2.83 -14.35 -0.29
N VAL A 50 -3.73 -14.23 -1.25
CA VAL A 50 -3.45 -14.37 -2.68
C VAL A 50 -3.83 -13.07 -3.39
N THR A 51 -2.84 -12.44 -4.02
CA THR A 51 -3.03 -11.22 -4.81
C THR A 51 -2.94 -11.51 -6.30
N LYS A 52 -3.66 -10.74 -7.11
CA LYS A 52 -3.46 -10.75 -8.56
C LYS A 52 -2.04 -10.29 -8.87
N LYS A 53 -1.38 -10.97 -9.81
CA LYS A 53 -0.06 -10.54 -10.32
C LYS A 53 -0.27 -9.44 -11.36
N SER A 54 0.32 -8.27 -11.14
CA SER A 54 0.34 -7.21 -12.15
C SER A 54 1.34 -7.59 -13.23
N VAL A 55 0.84 -7.89 -14.44
CA VAL A 55 1.67 -8.23 -15.60
C VAL A 55 1.39 -7.25 -16.73
N THR A 56 2.44 -6.90 -17.48
CA THR A 56 2.33 -6.09 -18.70
C THR A 56 2.37 -7.03 -19.89
N ILE A 57 1.25 -7.21 -20.57
CA ILE A 57 1.14 -8.01 -21.80
C ILE A 57 0.63 -7.14 -22.94
N ARG A 58 1.00 -7.50 -24.17
CA ARG A 58 0.44 -6.88 -25.39
C ARG A 58 -0.70 -7.77 -25.87
N LEU A 59 -1.85 -7.16 -26.10
CA LEU A 59 -3.03 -7.80 -26.67
C LEU A 59 -3.29 -7.19 -28.04
N SER A 60 -3.96 -7.95 -28.90
CA SER A 60 -4.36 -7.42 -30.20
C SER A 60 -5.33 -6.21 -30.03
N PRO A 61 -5.32 -5.26 -30.97
CA PRO A 61 -6.20 -4.08 -30.90
C PRO A 61 -7.67 -4.45 -30.75
N GLU A 62 -8.18 -5.41 -31.52
CA GLU A 62 -9.57 -5.84 -31.51
C GLU A 62 -10.05 -6.36 -30.15
N VAL A 63 -9.17 -7.06 -29.42
CA VAL A 63 -9.45 -7.54 -28.07
C VAL A 63 -9.53 -6.36 -27.10
N THR A 64 -8.57 -5.45 -27.20
CA THR A 64 -8.48 -4.30 -26.30
C THR A 64 -9.66 -3.36 -26.50
N ASP A 65 -10.03 -3.08 -27.75
CA ASP A 65 -11.12 -2.18 -28.13
C ASP A 65 -12.46 -2.75 -27.66
N TYR A 66 -12.74 -4.03 -27.96
CA TYR A 66 -13.95 -4.71 -27.50
C TYR A 66 -14.14 -4.61 -25.99
N PHE A 67 -13.12 -4.93 -25.20
CA PHE A 67 -13.25 -4.87 -23.75
C PHE A 67 -13.38 -3.42 -23.24
N ARG A 68 -12.63 -2.47 -23.79
CA ARG A 68 -12.73 -1.05 -23.39
C ARG A 68 -14.13 -0.49 -23.60
N ASP A 69 -14.80 -0.88 -24.68
CA ASP A 69 -16.17 -0.47 -24.97
C ASP A 69 -17.19 -1.01 -23.96
N THR A 70 -16.87 -2.07 -23.22
CA THR A 70 -17.70 -2.54 -22.08
C THR A 70 -17.68 -1.60 -20.87
N GLY A 71 -16.87 -0.54 -20.90
CA GLY A 71 -16.81 0.50 -19.90
C GLY A 71 -16.11 0.09 -18.60
N LYS A 72 -16.62 0.60 -17.46
CA LYS A 72 -16.01 0.36 -16.15
C LYS A 72 -15.91 -1.15 -15.86
N GLY A 73 -14.73 -1.58 -15.43
CA GLY A 73 -14.46 -2.98 -15.10
C GLY A 73 -14.00 -3.85 -16.27
N TRP A 74 -13.67 -3.28 -17.43
CA TRP A 74 -13.19 -4.05 -18.58
C TRP A 74 -11.96 -4.94 -18.28
N HIS A 75 -11.01 -4.45 -17.45
CA HIS A 75 -9.88 -5.26 -16.97
C HIS A 75 -10.32 -6.50 -16.17
N THR A 76 -11.43 -6.43 -15.44
CA THR A 76 -11.96 -7.58 -14.70
C THR A 76 -12.65 -8.56 -15.65
N ARG A 77 -13.31 -8.07 -16.69
CA ARG A 77 -13.95 -8.92 -17.70
C ARG A 77 -12.92 -9.71 -18.51
N ILE A 78 -11.84 -9.05 -18.97
CA ILE A 78 -10.79 -9.75 -19.70
C ILE A 78 -10.07 -10.79 -18.82
N ASP A 79 -9.83 -10.48 -17.54
CA ASP A 79 -9.27 -11.43 -16.57
C ASP A 79 -10.18 -12.66 -16.38
N GLN A 80 -11.50 -12.48 -16.37
CA GLN A 80 -12.45 -13.58 -16.29
C GLN A 80 -12.39 -14.49 -17.53
N VAL A 81 -12.36 -13.92 -18.73
CA VAL A 81 -12.24 -14.69 -19.97
C VAL A 81 -10.95 -15.50 -20.01
N LEU A 82 -9.82 -14.91 -19.60
CA LEU A 82 -8.55 -15.63 -19.51
C LEU A 82 -8.60 -16.75 -18.46
N ARG A 83 -9.30 -16.54 -17.35
CA ARG A 83 -9.50 -17.56 -16.32
C ARG A 83 -10.36 -18.72 -16.82
N ASP A 84 -11.43 -18.43 -17.54
CA ASP A 84 -12.32 -19.44 -18.11
C ASP A 84 -11.58 -20.28 -19.15
N TYR A 85 -10.79 -19.64 -20.03
CA TYR A 85 -9.91 -20.33 -20.97
C TYR A 85 -8.93 -21.28 -20.27
N VAL A 86 -8.30 -20.84 -19.18
CA VAL A 86 -7.41 -21.70 -18.36
C VAL A 86 -8.17 -22.85 -17.70
N ALA A 87 -9.42 -22.64 -17.27
CA ALA A 87 -10.22 -23.71 -16.66
C ALA A 87 -10.64 -24.78 -17.66
N GLU A 88 -10.94 -24.40 -18.90
CA GLU A 88 -11.35 -25.30 -19.98
C GLU A 88 -10.19 -26.12 -20.58
N HIS A 89 -8.97 -25.56 -20.58
CA HIS A 89 -7.81 -26.14 -21.27
C HIS A 89 -6.77 -26.75 -20.32
N ARG A 90 -7.18 -27.02 -19.07
CA ARG A 90 -6.31 -27.57 -18.03
C ARG A 90 -6.57 -29.04 -17.76
#